data_AF-A0A3P8L082-F1
#
_entry.id   AF-A0A3P8L082-F1
#
_cell.length_a   1.000
_cell.length_b   1.000
_cell.length_c   1.000
_cell.angle_alpha   90.00
_cell.angle_beta   90.00
_cell.angle_gamma   90.00
#
_symmetry.space_group_name_H-M   'P 1'
#
loop_
_entity.id
_entity.type
_entity.pdbx_description
1 polymer ?
#
loop_
_entity_poly.entity_id
_entity_poly.type
_entity_poly.pdbx_seq_one_letter_code
_entity_poly.pdbx_strand_id
1 'polypeptide(L)'
;MTVYVDFLCPACALLERENGAAISSAVAAGRLTVVYRPMAFLDRMSASGTYSSRALAAFAATAKASSSATTQRFVAALFDAQPREGGTDDLSNAGIADIAAKAGVAAATVAKIREGRTGVDAAAIDKANGTSLAAIGSTGTPTVVHDGRRVDLGDRAWLQKIVG
;
A
#
# COMPACT_ATOMS: atom_id res chain seq x y z
N MET A 1 -14.23 0.87 0.50
CA MET A 1 -13.45 1.45 1.61
C MET A 1 -12.17 2.09 1.08
N THR A 2 -11.61 3.05 1.80
CA THR A 2 -10.32 3.67 1.52
C THR A 2 -9.33 3.28 2.61
N VAL A 3 -8.11 2.90 2.24
CA VAL A 3 -7.06 2.48 3.17
C VAL A 3 -5.84 3.38 2.95
N TYR A 4 -5.48 4.15 3.96
CA TYR A 4 -4.24 4.92 3.99
C TYR A 4 -3.14 4.08 4.63
N VAL A 5 -2.04 3.89 3.91
CA VAL A 5 -0.95 3.02 4.33
C VAL A 5 0.40 3.63 3.98
N ASP A 6 1.42 3.33 4.77
CA ASP A 6 2.82 3.50 4.37
C ASP A 6 3.44 2.10 4.29
N PHE A 7 4.13 1.78 3.20
CA PHE A 7 4.68 0.44 2.99
C PHE A 7 5.85 0.09 3.93
N LEU A 8 6.39 1.05 4.68
CA LEU A 8 7.34 0.80 5.77
C LEU A 8 6.67 0.63 7.14
N CYS A 9 5.40 1.04 7.28
CA CYS A 9 4.73 1.07 8.58
C CYS A 9 4.44 -0.35 9.12
N PRO A 10 4.95 -0.73 10.30
CA PRO A 10 4.71 -2.05 10.89
C PRO A 10 3.23 -2.32 11.22
N ALA A 11 2.49 -1.28 11.62
CA ALA A 11 1.05 -1.40 11.88
C ALA A 11 0.24 -1.60 10.58
N CYS A 12 0.70 -1.05 9.45
CA CYS A 12 0.09 -1.33 8.15
C CYS A 12 0.33 -2.79 7.73
N ALA A 13 1.54 -3.30 7.95
CA ALA A 13 1.83 -4.72 7.72
C ALA A 13 1.02 -5.63 8.62
N LEU A 14 0.78 -5.23 9.89
CA LEU A 14 -0.10 -5.99 10.79
C LEU A 14 -1.54 -6.05 10.23
N LEU A 15 -2.10 -4.93 9.80
CA LEU A 15 -3.42 -4.89 9.16
C LEU A 15 -3.48 -5.81 7.94
N GLU A 16 -2.47 -5.78 7.05
CA GLU A 16 -2.46 -6.63 5.87
C GLU A 16 -2.30 -8.12 6.23
N ARG A 17 -1.50 -8.46 7.25
CA ARG A 17 -1.38 -9.84 7.74
C ARG A 17 -2.70 -10.37 8.33
N GLU A 18 -3.40 -9.56 9.11
CA GLU A 18 -4.63 -9.98 9.80
C GLU A 18 -5.84 -9.99 8.86
N ASN A 19 -5.92 -9.02 7.93
CA ASN A 19 -7.13 -8.78 7.14
C ASN A 19 -6.94 -8.95 5.63
N GLY A 20 -5.71 -8.98 5.11
CA GLY A 20 -5.41 -8.97 3.68
C GLY A 20 -6.03 -10.12 2.90
N ALA A 21 -6.03 -11.33 3.48
CA ALA A 21 -6.68 -12.50 2.85
C ALA A 21 -8.20 -12.32 2.70
N ALA A 22 -8.87 -11.82 3.74
CA ALA A 22 -10.31 -11.55 3.71
C ALA A 22 -10.66 -10.39 2.77
N ILE A 23 -9.83 -9.34 2.77
CA ILE A 23 -9.95 -8.22 1.81
C ILE A 23 -9.83 -8.73 0.38
N SER A 24 -8.79 -9.52 0.08
CA SER A 24 -8.55 -10.10 -1.24
C SER A 24 -9.73 -10.96 -1.71
N SER A 25 -10.25 -11.82 -0.84
CA SER A 25 -11.42 -12.65 -1.11
C SER A 25 -12.68 -11.81 -1.39
N ALA A 26 -12.94 -10.78 -0.58
CA ALA A 26 -14.09 -9.89 -0.78
C ALA A 26 -13.99 -9.05 -2.07
N VAL A 27 -12.79 -8.60 -2.43
CA VAL A 27 -12.51 -7.92 -3.71
C VAL A 27 -12.74 -8.85 -4.89
N ALA A 28 -12.22 -10.08 -4.83
CA ALA A 28 -12.39 -11.08 -5.88
C ALA A 28 -13.87 -11.48 -6.07
N ALA A 29 -14.64 -11.52 -4.98
CA ALA A 29 -16.08 -11.78 -5.00
C ALA A 29 -16.93 -10.55 -5.39
N GLY A 30 -16.33 -9.39 -5.66
CA GLY A 30 -17.05 -8.15 -5.98
C GLY A 30 -17.84 -7.53 -4.81
N ARG A 31 -17.64 -8.03 -3.57
CA ARG A 31 -18.32 -7.54 -2.36
C ARG A 31 -17.64 -6.33 -1.74
N LEU A 32 -16.41 -6.03 -2.13
CA LEU A 32 -15.63 -4.94 -1.57
C LEU A 32 -14.83 -4.23 -2.67
N THR A 33 -14.94 -2.91 -2.72
CA THR A 33 -14.00 -2.06 -3.47
C THR A 33 -13.02 -1.42 -2.49
N VAL A 34 -11.72 -1.54 -2.77
CA VAL A 34 -10.66 -0.97 -1.95
C VAL A 34 -9.91 0.10 -2.73
N VAL A 35 -9.80 1.29 -2.13
CA VAL A 35 -8.98 2.39 -2.63
C VAL A 35 -7.79 2.56 -1.70
N TYR A 36 -6.62 2.11 -2.12
CA TYR A 36 -5.38 2.38 -1.38
C TYR A 36 -4.91 3.82 -1.65
N ARG A 37 -4.56 4.51 -0.57
CA ARG A 37 -3.91 5.83 -0.57
C ARG A 37 -2.56 5.72 0.13
N PRO A 38 -1.53 5.26 -0.60
CA PRO A 38 -0.19 5.11 -0.04
C PRO A 38 0.41 6.46 0.36
N MET A 39 1.23 6.43 1.40
CA MET A 39 1.96 7.54 2.02
C MET A 39 3.46 7.26 1.95
N ALA A 40 4.25 8.33 2.10
CA ALA A 40 5.71 8.30 2.23
C ALA A 40 6.20 8.93 3.55
N PHE A 41 5.36 8.91 4.59
CA PHE A 41 5.63 9.52 5.90
C PHE A 41 6.88 8.97 6.58
N LEU A 42 7.20 7.70 6.34
CA LEU A 42 8.28 6.99 6.99
C LEU A 42 9.56 6.92 6.15
N ASP A 43 9.67 7.67 5.06
CA ASP A 43 10.87 7.69 4.22
C ASP A 43 12.16 7.91 5.03
N ARG A 44 12.15 8.89 5.94
CA ARG A 44 13.29 9.19 6.84
C ARG A 44 13.66 8.05 7.79
N MET A 45 12.77 7.10 8.02
CA MET A 45 12.98 5.92 8.86
C MET A 45 13.46 4.71 8.04
N SER A 46 13.55 4.82 6.71
CA SER A 46 14.16 3.80 5.86
C SER A 46 15.67 4.01 5.73
N ALA A 47 16.41 2.92 5.51
CA ALA A 47 17.87 2.97 5.37
C ALA A 47 18.33 3.87 4.21
N SER A 48 17.58 3.88 3.11
CA SER A 48 17.84 4.72 1.94
C SER A 48 17.27 6.14 2.05
N GLY A 49 16.46 6.43 3.06
CA GLY A 49 15.72 7.68 3.17
C GLY A 49 14.59 7.86 2.14
N THR A 50 14.27 6.83 1.33
CA THR A 50 13.37 6.96 0.17
C THR A 50 12.49 5.73 -0.08
N TYR A 51 12.52 4.71 0.78
CA TYR A 51 11.83 3.44 0.51
C TYR A 51 10.32 3.60 0.37
N SER A 52 9.66 4.34 1.26
CA SER A 52 8.21 4.52 1.22
C SER A 52 7.77 5.23 -0.05
N SER A 53 8.52 6.25 -0.51
CA SER A 53 8.30 6.90 -1.82
C SER A 53 8.46 5.95 -2.99
N ARG A 54 9.51 5.11 -3.00
CA ARG A 54 9.76 4.14 -4.07
C ARG A 54 8.67 3.06 -4.12
N ALA A 55 8.27 2.55 -2.95
CA ALA A 55 7.19 1.58 -2.79
C ALA A 55 5.83 2.16 -3.24
N LEU A 56 5.53 3.40 -2.85
CA LEU A 56 4.36 4.16 -3.28
C LEU A 56 4.33 4.30 -4.81
N ALA A 57 5.45 4.72 -5.42
CA ALA A 57 5.54 4.89 -6.86
C ALA A 57 5.35 3.56 -7.62
N ALA A 58 5.91 2.46 -7.09
CA ALA A 58 5.74 1.12 -7.64
C ALA A 58 4.29 0.62 -7.52
N PHE A 59 3.63 0.89 -6.39
CA PHE A 59 2.21 0.60 -6.21
C PHE A 59 1.36 1.35 -7.24
N ALA A 60 1.55 2.67 -7.38
CA ALA A 60 0.77 3.48 -8.32
C ALA A 60 0.95 3.02 -9.77
N ALA A 61 2.19 2.69 -10.17
CA ALA A 61 2.47 2.11 -11.49
C ALA A 61 1.78 0.76 -11.69
N THR A 62 1.80 -0.11 -10.67
CA THR A 62 1.15 -1.41 -10.68
C THR A 62 -0.37 -1.28 -10.79
N ALA A 63 -0.98 -0.43 -9.95
CA ALA A 63 -2.43 -0.19 -9.92
C ALA A 63 -2.95 0.39 -11.24
N LYS A 64 -2.16 1.24 -11.92
CA LYS A 64 -2.52 1.78 -13.24
C LYS A 64 -2.49 0.72 -14.35
N ALA A 65 -1.65 -0.30 -14.21
CA ALA A 65 -1.35 -1.24 -15.29
C ALA A 65 -1.89 -2.66 -15.06
N SER A 66 -2.58 -2.92 -13.94
CA SER A 66 -2.96 -4.27 -13.52
C SER A 66 -4.41 -4.34 -13.04
N SER A 67 -4.98 -5.56 -13.00
CA SER A 67 -6.27 -5.80 -12.37
C SER A 67 -6.19 -5.64 -10.85
N SER A 68 -7.33 -5.38 -10.19
CA SER A 68 -7.41 -5.26 -8.73
C SER A 68 -6.85 -6.48 -8.00
N ALA A 69 -7.05 -7.69 -8.55
CA ALA A 69 -6.50 -8.92 -7.97
C ALA A 69 -4.95 -8.96 -8.04
N THR A 70 -4.36 -8.55 -9.17
CA THR A 70 -2.89 -8.44 -9.29
C THR A 70 -2.35 -7.33 -8.39
N THR A 71 -3.03 -6.19 -8.31
CA THR A 71 -2.65 -5.10 -7.39
C THR A 71 -2.70 -5.56 -5.93
N GLN A 72 -3.73 -6.29 -5.51
CA GLN A 72 -3.82 -6.83 -4.15
C GLN A 72 -2.70 -7.82 -3.86
N ARG A 73 -2.38 -8.72 -4.79
CA ARG A 73 -1.23 -9.62 -4.66
C ARG A 73 0.09 -8.86 -4.49
N PHE A 74 0.28 -7.77 -5.23
CA PHE A 74 1.46 -6.92 -5.08
C PHE A 74 1.51 -6.24 -3.70
N VAL A 75 0.39 -5.69 -3.22
CA VAL A 75 0.30 -5.08 -1.87
C VAL A 75 0.68 -6.10 -0.80
N ALA A 76 0.05 -7.29 -0.81
CA ALA A 76 0.32 -8.34 0.15
C ALA A 76 1.79 -8.78 0.12
N ALA A 77 2.35 -9.02 -1.08
CA ALA A 77 3.75 -9.44 -1.22
C ALA A 77 4.75 -8.34 -0.82
N LEU A 78 4.41 -7.07 -1.02
CA LEU A 78 5.27 -5.97 -0.61
C LEU A 78 5.28 -5.76 0.92
N PHE A 79 4.15 -5.96 1.59
CA PHE A 79 4.09 -5.97 3.06
C PHE A 79 4.73 -7.21 3.68
N ASP A 80 4.66 -8.37 3.01
CA ASP A 80 5.36 -9.58 3.45
C ASP A 80 6.89 -9.40 3.41
N ALA A 81 7.38 -8.74 2.37
CA ALA A 81 8.79 -8.37 2.20
C ALA A 81 9.16 -7.02 2.85
N GLN A 82 8.33 -6.49 3.76
CA GLN A 82 8.53 -5.17 4.34
C GLN A 82 9.90 -5.09 5.06
N PRO A 83 10.74 -4.10 4.73
CA PRO A 83 11.96 -3.85 5.49
C PRO A 83 11.64 -3.30 6.88
N ARG A 84 12.58 -3.44 7.81
CA ARG A 84 12.39 -2.98 9.18
C ARG A 84 12.39 -1.45 9.25
N GLU A 85 11.37 -0.86 9.86
CA GLU A 85 11.38 0.57 10.22
C GLU A 85 12.58 0.89 11.13
N GLY A 86 13.37 1.90 10.77
CA GLY A 86 14.64 2.22 11.44
C GLY A 86 15.71 1.14 11.28
N GLY A 87 15.62 0.31 10.23
CA GLY A 87 16.59 -0.71 9.87
C GLY A 87 17.84 -0.16 9.19
N THR A 88 18.85 -1.02 8.99
CA THR A 88 20.11 -0.68 8.31
C THR A 88 20.08 -0.91 6.81
N ASP A 89 19.02 -1.55 6.30
CA ASP A 89 18.79 -1.83 4.89
C ASP A 89 17.30 -1.69 4.52
N ASP A 90 17.03 -1.58 3.22
CA ASP A 90 15.69 -1.65 2.65
C ASP A 90 15.73 -2.22 1.22
N LEU A 91 14.56 -2.53 0.65
CA LEU A 91 14.50 -3.07 -0.70
C LEU A 91 14.91 -2.01 -1.72
N SER A 92 15.79 -2.37 -2.65
CA SER A 92 16.09 -1.57 -3.84
C SER A 92 14.91 -1.57 -4.83
N ASN A 93 14.96 -0.70 -5.85
CA ASN A 93 13.99 -0.74 -6.96
C ASN A 93 13.95 -2.11 -7.65
N ALA A 94 15.09 -2.79 -7.75
CA ALA A 94 15.16 -4.14 -8.29
C ALA A 94 14.40 -5.14 -7.42
N GLY A 95 14.56 -5.07 -6.10
CA GLY A 95 13.80 -5.91 -5.16
C GLY A 95 12.29 -5.68 -5.24
N ILE A 96 11.86 -4.42 -5.29
CA ILE A 96 10.44 -4.07 -5.46
C ILE A 96 9.91 -4.55 -6.82
N ALA A 97 10.70 -4.45 -7.89
CA ALA A 97 10.32 -4.94 -9.21
C ALA A 97 10.20 -6.48 -9.25
N ASP A 98 11.07 -7.21 -8.54
CA ASP A 98 10.99 -8.67 -8.44
C ASP A 98 9.70 -9.11 -7.73
N ILE A 99 9.27 -8.38 -6.70
CA ILE A 99 7.98 -8.58 -6.03
C ILE A 99 6.83 -8.33 -7.01
N ALA A 100 6.87 -7.23 -7.77
CA ALA A 100 5.88 -6.93 -8.79
C ALA A 100 5.78 -8.05 -9.86
N ALA A 101 6.92 -8.56 -10.34
CA ALA A 101 6.95 -9.65 -11.30
C ALA A 101 6.29 -10.92 -10.74
N LYS A 102 6.63 -11.31 -9.50
CA LYS A 102 6.04 -12.47 -8.81
C LYS A 102 4.53 -12.31 -8.57
N ALA A 103 4.04 -11.09 -8.38
CA ALA A 103 2.62 -10.80 -8.25
C ALA A 103 1.82 -10.88 -9.58
N GLY A 104 2.53 -11.00 -10.71
CA GLY A 104 1.94 -11.07 -12.05
C GLY A 104 1.83 -9.73 -12.77
N VAL A 105 2.60 -8.71 -12.37
CA VAL A 105 2.65 -7.41 -13.06
C VAL A 105 3.36 -7.58 -14.41
N ALA A 106 2.82 -6.95 -15.46
CA ALA A 106 3.38 -7.03 -16.80
C ALA A 106 4.85 -6.56 -16.86
N ALA A 107 5.67 -7.25 -17.67
CA ALA A 107 7.11 -7.02 -17.75
C ALA A 107 7.49 -5.55 -18.05
N ALA A 108 6.71 -4.85 -18.88
CA ALA A 108 6.94 -3.44 -19.18
C ALA A 108 6.82 -2.53 -17.94
N THR A 109 5.87 -2.81 -17.05
CA THR A 109 5.71 -2.07 -15.79
C THR A 109 6.80 -2.46 -14.79
N VAL A 110 7.13 -3.76 -14.71
CA VAL A 110 8.25 -4.27 -13.88
C VAL A 110 9.57 -3.59 -14.26
N ALA A 111 9.87 -3.45 -15.55
CA ALA A 111 11.07 -2.76 -16.03
C ALA A 111 11.12 -1.31 -15.56
N LYS A 112 10.01 -0.56 -15.70
CA LYS A 112 9.91 0.83 -15.22
C LYS A 112 10.11 0.95 -13.71
N ILE A 113 9.56 0.00 -12.93
CA ILE A 113 9.79 -0.05 -11.48
C ILE A 113 11.28 -0.28 -11.19
N ARG A 114 11.90 -1.27 -11.85
CA ARG A 114 13.31 -1.61 -11.66
C ARG A 114 14.24 -0.43 -11.93
N GLU A 115 13.94 0.35 -12.95
CA GLU A 115 14.70 1.54 -13.35
C GLU A 115 14.39 2.78 -12.48
N GLY A 116 13.38 2.72 -11.60
CA GLY A 116 12.90 3.91 -10.88
C GLY A 116 12.22 4.94 -11.77
N ARG A 117 11.79 4.56 -12.99
CA ARG A 117 11.20 5.43 -14.01
C ARG A 117 9.72 5.13 -14.22
N THR A 118 8.98 5.02 -13.12
CA THR A 118 7.53 4.73 -13.15
C THR A 118 6.70 5.85 -13.78
N GLY A 119 7.24 7.07 -13.85
CA GLY A 119 6.50 8.26 -14.26
C GLY A 119 5.50 8.74 -13.21
N VAL A 120 5.64 8.26 -11.97
CA VAL A 120 4.80 8.63 -10.82
C VAL A 120 5.51 9.69 -10.00
N ASP A 121 4.83 10.80 -9.74
CA ASP A 121 5.25 11.80 -8.77
C ASP A 121 4.81 11.38 -7.36
N ALA A 122 5.69 10.68 -6.65
CA ALA A 122 5.41 10.16 -5.31
C ALA A 122 5.13 11.29 -4.30
N ALA A 123 5.84 12.42 -4.41
CA ALA A 123 5.68 13.55 -3.51
C ALA A 123 4.32 14.24 -3.70
N ALA A 124 3.87 14.39 -4.95
CA ALA A 124 2.53 14.91 -5.23
C ALA A 124 1.43 13.99 -4.69
N ILE A 125 1.57 12.67 -4.85
CA ILE A 125 0.62 11.69 -4.30
C ILE A 125 0.62 11.73 -2.78
N ASP A 126 1.79 11.71 -2.14
CA ASP A 126 1.91 11.76 -0.68
C ASP A 126 1.26 13.03 -0.10
N LYS A 127 1.55 14.20 -0.70
CA LYS A 127 0.93 15.47 -0.29
C LYS A 127 -0.59 15.45 -0.45
N ALA A 128 -1.10 14.95 -1.58
CA ALA A 128 -2.53 14.89 -1.84
C ALA A 128 -3.24 13.93 -0.87
N ASN A 129 -2.67 12.75 -0.65
CA ASN A 129 -3.19 11.77 0.28
C ASN A 129 -3.13 12.29 1.72
N GLY A 130 -2.04 12.95 2.11
CA GLY A 130 -1.86 13.55 3.44
C GLY A 130 -2.88 14.64 3.72
N THR A 131 -3.17 15.48 2.72
CA THR A 131 -4.26 16.47 2.79
C THR A 131 -5.61 15.80 3.03
N SER A 132 -5.92 14.74 2.28
CA SER A 132 -7.19 14.01 2.46
C SER A 132 -7.27 13.24 3.78
N LEU A 133 -6.13 12.76 4.30
CA LEU A 133 -6.04 12.10 5.59
C LEU A 133 -6.28 13.09 6.73
N ALA A 134 -5.69 14.29 6.65
CA ALA A 134 -5.93 15.36 7.61
C ALA A 134 -7.39 15.81 7.62
N ALA A 135 -8.03 15.90 6.45
CA ALA A 135 -9.44 16.29 6.32
C ALA A 135 -10.42 15.32 7.03
N ILE A 136 -10.04 14.06 7.24
CA ILE A 136 -10.81 13.09 8.03
C ILE A 136 -10.36 13.00 9.50
N GLY A 137 -9.53 13.95 9.95
CA GLY A 137 -9.04 14.05 11.32
C GLY A 137 -7.98 13.02 11.71
N SER A 138 -7.27 12.43 10.73
CA SER A 138 -6.17 11.50 10.98
C SER A 138 -4.84 12.08 10.47
N THR A 139 -3.74 11.65 11.07
CA THR A 139 -2.38 12.05 10.69
C THR A 139 -1.43 10.86 10.56
N GLY A 140 -1.94 9.63 10.69
CA GLY A 140 -1.12 8.42 10.76
C GLY A 140 -1.69 7.25 9.97
N THR A 141 -0.83 6.27 9.75
CA THR A 141 -1.14 5.02 9.08
C THR A 141 -1.01 3.82 10.04
N PRO A 142 -1.81 2.76 9.88
CA PRO A 142 -2.91 2.65 8.94
C PRO A 142 -4.10 3.52 9.37
N THR A 143 -4.85 4.02 8.39
CA THR A 143 -6.20 4.56 8.61
C THR A 143 -7.15 3.94 7.60
N VAL A 144 -8.26 3.36 8.06
CA VAL A 144 -9.31 2.82 7.18
C VAL A 144 -10.55 3.71 7.27
N VAL A 145 -11.15 3.98 6.11
CA VAL A 145 -12.36 4.78 5.96
C VAL A 145 -13.41 4.00 5.19
N HIS A 146 -14.61 3.95 5.73
CA HIS A 146 -15.78 3.40 5.05
C HIS A 146 -16.95 4.38 5.23
N ASP A 147 -17.67 4.65 4.15
CA ASP A 147 -18.80 5.59 4.11
C ASP A 147 -18.51 6.95 4.76
N GLY A 148 -17.33 7.48 4.45
CA GLY A 148 -16.86 8.78 4.94
C GLY A 148 -16.42 8.79 6.41
N ARG A 149 -16.47 7.66 7.12
CA ARG A 149 -16.11 7.55 8.54
C ARG A 149 -14.89 6.68 8.75
N ARG A 150 -14.06 7.06 9.74
CA ARG A 150 -12.97 6.20 10.19
C ARG A 150 -13.52 4.93 10.81
N VAL A 151 -12.91 3.82 10.45
CA VAL A 151 -13.18 2.50 11.01
C VAL A 151 -12.35 2.34 12.29
N ASP A 152 -12.95 1.82 13.35
CA ASP A 152 -12.23 1.41 14.56
C ASP A 152 -11.52 0.08 14.31
N LEU A 153 -10.20 0.13 14.15
CA LEU A 153 -9.38 -1.08 13.92
C LEU A 153 -9.16 -1.90 15.20
N GLY A 154 -9.53 -1.39 16.38
CA GLY A 154 -9.53 -2.18 17.62
C GLY A 154 -10.69 -3.19 17.67
N ASP A 155 -11.74 -2.98 16.90
CA ASP A 155 -12.84 -3.91 16.75
C ASP A 155 -12.48 -5.06 15.79
N ARG A 156 -12.21 -6.26 16.30
CA ARG A 156 -11.86 -7.42 15.47
C ARG A 156 -12.91 -7.81 14.42
N ALA A 157 -14.16 -7.37 14.58
CA ALA A 157 -15.24 -7.62 13.62
C ALA A 157 -15.39 -6.51 12.56
N TRP A 158 -14.53 -5.48 12.57
CA TRP A 158 -14.66 -4.30 11.70
C TRP A 158 -14.83 -4.66 10.22
N LEU A 159 -14.05 -5.61 9.71
CA LEU A 159 -14.08 -5.97 8.29
C LEU A 159 -15.36 -6.73 7.95
N GLN A 160 -15.81 -7.64 8.82
CA GLN A 160 -17.08 -8.38 8.62
C GLN A 160 -18.26 -7.40 8.53
N LYS A 161 -18.28 -6.38 9.39
CA LYS A 161 -19.30 -5.32 9.36
C LYS A 161 -19.35 -4.54 8.04
N ILE A 162 -18.25 -4.50 7.29
CA ILE A 162 -18.17 -3.84 5.97
C ILE A 162 -18.60 -4.80 4.86
N VAL A 163 -18.17 -6.06 4.90
CA VAL A 163 -18.34 -6.99 3.77
C VAL A 163 -19.67 -7.77 3.79
N GLY A 164 -20.41 -7.71 4.90
CA GLY A 164 -21.65 -8.46 5.11
C GLY A 164 -21.39 -9.89 5.54
#